data_AF-A0AAV2RZU0-F1
#
_entry.id   AF-A0AAV2RZU0-F1
#
_cell.length_a   1.000
_cell.length_b   1.000
_cell.length_c   1.000
_cell.angle_alpha   90.00
_cell.angle_beta   90.00
_cell.angle_gamma   90.00
#
_symmetry.space_group_name_H-M   'P 1'
#
loop_
_entity.id
_entity.type
_entity.pdbx_description
1 polymer ?
#
loop_
_entity_poly.entity_id
_entity_poly.type
_entity_poly.pdbx_seq_one_letter_code
_entity_poly.pdbx_strand_id
1 'polypeptide(L)'
;DGLNKEKFNKWAGSEISKFCGVLTGDALVFSQQGERMLVTRDMNLQNSGVVQFYLRFGCSLGEVPSSGEPLLLQFSNDGGITWSLIAELGEDSGIEGGRPHTQHLTIPLPEATKSSNATRLRWWQPSRNGTFNTPWAIDQIHISSTLFGLPSFNSEPDNIDWLLRPGSTLMEVCGVNYTSLQFNSNDGLRIAETPDIKIVDQSFIQFTISLGCKEVGTCFG
;
A
#
# COMPACT_ATOMS: atom_id res chain seq x y z
N ASP A 1 -7.03 -14.37 -15.57
CA ASP A 1 -5.74 -13.90 -15.03
C ASP A 1 -5.53 -12.44 -15.36
N GLY A 2 -5.19 -11.63 -14.36
CA GLY A 2 -4.71 -10.26 -14.60
C GLY A 2 -5.54 -9.19 -13.90
N LEU A 3 -4.84 -8.14 -13.48
CA LEU A 3 -5.33 -7.00 -12.72
C LEU A 3 -6.70 -6.48 -13.16
N ASN A 4 -7.42 -5.91 -12.19
CA ASN A 4 -8.73 -5.30 -12.43
C ASN A 4 -8.63 -4.16 -13.47
N LYS A 5 -9.16 -4.42 -14.67
CA LYS A 5 -9.14 -3.52 -15.83
C LYS A 5 -10.01 -2.27 -15.65
N GLU A 6 -10.88 -2.24 -14.65
CA GLU A 6 -11.66 -1.06 -14.28
C GLU A 6 -10.83 -0.08 -13.44
N LYS A 7 -9.81 -0.58 -12.74
CA LYS A 7 -8.93 0.24 -11.88
C LYS A 7 -7.68 0.73 -12.62
N PHE A 8 -7.13 -0.10 -13.51
CA PHE A 8 -5.88 0.21 -14.21
C PHE A 8 -6.09 0.29 -15.73
N ASN A 9 -5.45 1.29 -16.34
CA ASN A 9 -5.44 1.50 -17.79
C ASN A 9 -4.28 0.74 -18.45
N LYS A 10 -3.10 0.73 -17.82
CA LYS A 10 -1.89 0.09 -18.35
C LYS A 10 -1.06 -0.52 -17.22
N TRP A 11 -0.53 -1.72 -17.43
CA TRP A 11 0.48 -2.35 -16.58
C TRP A 11 1.50 -3.04 -17.50
N ALA A 12 2.71 -2.51 -17.57
CA ALA A 12 3.77 -3.01 -18.45
C ALA A 12 4.95 -3.52 -17.60
N GLY A 13 5.55 -4.62 -18.07
CA GLY A 13 6.72 -5.22 -17.42
C GLY A 13 6.43 -5.94 -16.11
N SER A 14 5.17 -6.31 -15.87
CA SER A 14 4.68 -6.79 -14.58
C SER A 14 3.97 -8.15 -14.64
N GLU A 15 4.02 -8.91 -13.56
CA GLU A 15 3.28 -10.16 -13.35
C GLU A 15 2.66 -10.20 -11.94
N ILE A 16 1.51 -10.88 -11.81
CA ILE A 16 0.93 -11.16 -10.50
C ILE A 16 1.66 -12.37 -9.93
N SER A 17 2.37 -12.21 -8.82
CA SER A 17 3.21 -13.28 -8.26
C SER A 17 3.44 -13.13 -6.76
N LYS A 18 3.71 -14.26 -6.09
CA LYS A 18 4.17 -14.32 -4.69
C LYS A 18 5.69 -14.21 -4.55
N PHE A 19 6.42 -14.29 -5.67
CA PHE A 19 7.89 -14.37 -5.71
C PHE A 19 8.58 -13.18 -5.04
N CYS A 20 7.96 -12.00 -5.10
CA CYS A 20 8.44 -10.78 -4.45
C CYS A 20 7.41 -10.27 -3.45
N GLY A 21 6.96 -11.17 -2.57
CA GLY A 21 5.90 -10.90 -1.62
C GLY A 21 6.13 -9.58 -0.88
N VAL A 22 5.18 -8.66 -1.07
CA VAL A 22 5.17 -7.36 -0.39
C VAL A 22 4.57 -7.58 1.00
N LEU A 23 3.39 -8.19 1.06
CA LEU A 23 2.69 -8.62 2.28
C LEU A 23 2.49 -10.16 2.28
N THR A 24 1.25 -10.61 2.49
CA THR A 24 0.81 -12.00 2.44
C THR A 24 -0.07 -12.22 1.21
N GLY A 25 0.43 -12.92 0.20
CA GLY A 25 -0.35 -13.24 -1.00
C GLY A 25 0.33 -12.78 -2.28
N ASP A 26 -0.50 -12.61 -3.31
CA ASP A 26 -0.04 -12.19 -4.64
C ASP A 26 0.15 -10.68 -4.67
N ALA A 27 1.28 -10.22 -5.19
CA ALA A 27 1.56 -8.81 -5.42
C ALA A 27 1.78 -8.56 -6.92
N LEU A 28 1.74 -7.28 -7.34
CA LEU A 28 2.14 -6.92 -8.68
C LEU A 28 3.65 -6.71 -8.72
N VAL A 29 4.36 -7.62 -9.38
CA VAL A 29 5.83 -7.67 -9.44
C VAL A 29 6.32 -7.19 -10.79
N PHE A 30 7.21 -6.21 -10.80
CA PHE A 30 7.86 -5.66 -11.99
C PHE A 30 9.26 -6.24 -12.11
N SER A 31 9.37 -7.33 -12.84
CA SER A 31 10.61 -8.10 -13.05
C SER A 31 11.08 -8.11 -14.50
N GLN A 32 10.19 -7.82 -15.46
CA GLN A 32 10.50 -7.93 -16.88
C GLN A 32 11.33 -6.73 -17.38
N GLN A 33 12.04 -6.94 -18.49
CA GLN A 33 12.77 -5.89 -19.19
C GLN A 33 11.82 -5.09 -20.11
N GLY A 34 12.28 -3.95 -20.62
CA GLY A 34 11.53 -3.07 -21.51
C GLY A 34 10.92 -1.87 -20.78
N GLU A 35 9.59 -1.79 -20.73
CA GLU A 35 8.87 -0.71 -20.06
C GLU A 35 8.25 -1.23 -18.76
N ARG A 36 8.54 -0.56 -17.63
CA ARG A 36 7.94 -0.85 -16.32
C ARG A 36 7.07 0.30 -15.88
N MET A 37 5.76 0.11 -15.98
CA MET A 37 4.81 1.13 -15.54
C MET A 37 3.48 0.56 -15.09
N LEU A 38 2.84 1.24 -14.15
CA LEU A 38 1.46 1.01 -13.73
C LEU A 38 0.71 2.33 -13.86
N VAL A 39 -0.41 2.35 -14.57
CA VAL A 39 -1.24 3.54 -14.79
C VAL A 39 -2.66 3.26 -14.36
N THR A 40 -3.20 4.09 -13.47
CA THR A 40 -4.61 4.01 -13.07
C THR A 40 -5.52 4.46 -14.20
N ARG A 41 -6.81 4.17 -14.08
CA ARG A 41 -7.81 4.96 -14.82
C ARG A 41 -7.89 6.38 -14.27
N ASP A 42 -8.58 7.25 -15.00
CA ASP A 42 -8.90 8.59 -14.53
C ASP A 42 -9.83 8.50 -13.33
N MET A 43 -9.50 9.24 -12.28
CA MET A 43 -10.22 9.28 -11.01
C MET A 43 -10.49 10.74 -10.64
N ASN A 44 -11.60 10.97 -9.94
CA ASN A 44 -11.85 12.28 -9.35
C ASN A 44 -11.09 12.41 -8.03
N LEU A 45 -9.97 13.14 -8.05
CA LEU A 45 -9.11 13.37 -6.89
C LEU A 45 -9.39 14.71 -6.19
N GLN A 46 -10.46 15.44 -6.53
CA GLN A 46 -10.77 16.77 -5.96
C GLN A 46 -10.80 16.80 -4.43
N ASN A 47 -11.25 15.70 -3.82
CA ASN A 47 -11.37 15.55 -2.37
C ASN A 47 -10.28 14.64 -1.78
N SER A 48 -9.38 14.11 -2.60
CA SER A 48 -8.34 13.16 -2.21
C SER A 48 -7.19 13.85 -1.48
N GLY A 49 -6.72 13.26 -0.40
CA GLY A 49 -5.63 13.82 0.42
C GLY A 49 -4.31 13.09 0.27
N VAL A 50 -4.36 11.76 0.20
CA VAL A 50 -3.18 10.91 0.20
C VAL A 50 -3.36 9.71 -0.73
N VAL A 51 -2.23 9.17 -1.18
CA VAL A 51 -2.15 7.85 -1.79
C VAL A 51 -1.26 6.97 -0.91
N GLN A 52 -1.77 5.78 -0.58
CA GLN A 52 -1.15 4.79 0.29
C GLN A 52 -0.93 3.49 -0.47
N PHE A 53 0.22 2.87 -0.29
CA PHE A 53 0.53 1.57 -0.90
C PHE A 53 1.73 0.93 -0.21
N TYR A 54 1.88 -0.37 -0.40
CA TYR A 54 3.10 -1.06 -0.03
C TYR A 54 4.02 -1.20 -1.22
N LEU A 55 5.30 -0.94 -0.99
CA LEU A 55 6.34 -1.04 -1.99
C LEU A 55 7.50 -1.88 -1.45
N ARG A 56 8.02 -2.75 -2.29
CA ARG A 56 9.25 -3.49 -2.01
C ARG A 56 10.22 -3.34 -3.17
N PHE A 57 11.40 -2.80 -2.89
CA PHE A 57 12.54 -2.82 -3.82
C PHE A 57 13.39 -4.06 -3.54
N GLY A 58 13.69 -4.83 -4.58
CA GLY A 58 14.48 -6.04 -4.47
C GLY A 58 13.69 -7.24 -3.94
N CYS A 59 13.88 -8.38 -4.60
CA CYS A 59 13.18 -9.64 -4.29
C CYS A 59 14.14 -10.75 -3.84
N SER A 60 15.45 -10.54 -3.96
CA SER A 60 16.50 -11.46 -3.52
C SER A 60 16.98 -11.12 -2.10
N LEU A 61 17.60 -12.08 -1.42
CA LEU A 61 18.20 -11.87 -0.08
C LEU A 61 19.54 -11.10 -0.11
N GLY A 62 20.01 -10.72 -1.30
CA GLY A 62 21.26 -9.96 -1.48
C GLY A 62 21.05 -8.46 -1.37
N GLU A 63 22.15 -7.71 -1.31
CA GLU A 63 22.12 -6.25 -1.41
C GLU A 63 21.48 -5.82 -2.73
N VAL A 64 20.61 -4.82 -2.65
CA VAL A 64 20.09 -4.16 -3.84
C VAL A 64 21.24 -3.29 -4.41
N PRO A 65 21.51 -3.33 -5.72
CA PRO A 65 22.52 -2.46 -6.29
C PRO A 65 22.11 -0.98 -6.14
N SER A 66 22.92 -0.21 -5.38
CA SER A 66 22.79 1.24 -5.15
C SER A 66 22.73 2.13 -6.41
N SER A 67 22.92 1.57 -7.60
CA SER A 67 22.90 2.29 -8.87
C SER A 67 21.61 2.06 -9.69
N GLY A 68 20.51 1.64 -9.05
CA GLY A 68 19.24 1.38 -9.73
C GLY A 68 18.47 2.66 -10.10
N GLU A 69 17.72 2.62 -11.20
CA GLU A 69 16.79 3.71 -11.55
C GLU A 69 15.62 3.78 -10.55
N PRO A 70 15.24 4.99 -10.10
CA PRO A 70 14.18 5.17 -9.11
C PRO A 70 12.80 4.86 -9.69
N LEU A 71 11.86 4.52 -8.82
CA LEU A 71 10.45 4.45 -9.16
C LEU A 71 9.81 5.84 -8.98
N LEU A 72 9.27 6.39 -10.06
CA LEU A 72 8.63 7.70 -10.04
C LEU A 72 7.12 7.55 -9.89
N LEU A 73 6.55 8.20 -8.88
CA LEU A 73 5.12 8.43 -8.76
C LEU A 73 4.77 9.76 -9.40
N GLN A 74 3.90 9.74 -10.41
CA GLN A 74 3.52 10.93 -11.17
C GLN A 74 2.00 10.99 -11.36
N PHE A 75 1.49 12.18 -11.68
CA PHE A 75 0.10 12.37 -12.07
C PHE A 75 -0.03 13.07 -13.42
N SER A 76 -1.22 12.95 -14.00
CA SER A 76 -1.61 13.63 -15.23
C SER A 76 -3.07 14.08 -15.12
N ASN A 77 -3.33 15.32 -15.53
CA ASN A 77 -4.68 15.90 -15.60
C ASN A 77 -5.23 16.03 -17.04
N ASP A 78 -4.47 15.58 -18.04
CA ASP A 78 -4.77 15.76 -19.47
C ASP A 78 -4.89 14.43 -20.24
N GLY A 79 -5.23 13.35 -19.52
CA GLY A 79 -5.37 12.04 -20.13
C GLY A 79 -4.04 11.35 -20.48
N GLY A 80 -2.93 11.77 -19.88
CA GLY A 80 -1.62 11.13 -19.96
C GLY A 80 -0.67 11.74 -20.99
N ILE A 81 -0.97 12.95 -21.49
CA ILE A 81 -0.14 13.69 -22.44
C ILE A 81 1.06 14.28 -21.70
N THR A 82 0.83 14.93 -20.56
CA THR A 82 1.88 15.46 -19.70
C THR A 82 1.84 14.82 -18.31
N TRP A 83 3.02 14.64 -17.71
CA TRP A 83 3.18 13.99 -16.41
C TRP A 83 3.97 14.89 -15.45
N SER A 84 3.43 15.07 -14.25
CA SER A 84 4.06 15.86 -13.18
C SER A 84 4.46 14.95 -12.03
N LEU A 85 5.66 15.17 -11.47
CA LEU A 85 6.21 14.36 -10.38
C LEU A 85 5.48 14.62 -9.05
N ILE A 86 5.13 13.56 -8.33
CA ILE A 86 4.65 13.60 -6.94
C ILE A 86 5.79 13.21 -6.01
N ALA A 87 6.42 12.06 -6.27
CA ALA A 87 7.48 11.52 -5.44
C ALA A 87 8.45 10.67 -6.25
N GLU A 88 9.72 10.69 -5.83
CA GLU A 88 10.76 9.79 -6.28
C GLU A 88 11.00 8.75 -5.17
N LEU A 89 10.84 7.48 -5.52
CA LEU A 89 10.93 6.35 -4.59
C LEU A 89 12.14 5.52 -5.01
N GLY A 90 13.06 5.24 -4.10
CA GLY A 90 14.30 4.57 -4.44
C GLY A 90 14.93 3.88 -3.24
N GLU A 91 16.16 3.40 -3.43
CA GLU A 91 16.93 2.76 -2.36
C GLU A 91 17.33 3.77 -1.26
N ASP A 92 17.62 5.00 -1.66
CA ASP A 92 18.09 6.08 -0.77
C ASP A 92 16.97 6.76 0.03
N SER A 93 15.68 6.45 -0.22
CA SER A 93 14.55 7.14 0.42
C SER A 93 14.25 6.69 1.86
N GLY A 94 15.26 6.15 2.58
CA GLY A 94 15.15 5.83 4.01
C GLY A 94 15.43 4.37 4.39
N ILE A 95 16.08 3.58 3.53
CA ILE A 95 16.45 2.19 3.86
C ILE A 95 17.72 2.20 4.70
N GLU A 96 17.61 1.92 5.99
CA GLU A 96 18.77 1.55 6.81
C GLU A 96 19.39 0.25 6.25
N GLY A 97 20.50 0.38 5.52
CA GLY A 97 21.41 -0.73 5.21
C GLY A 97 21.23 -1.46 3.88
N GLY A 98 20.60 -0.86 2.85
CA GLY A 98 20.62 -1.39 1.47
C GLY A 98 19.95 -2.77 1.29
N ARG A 99 19.13 -3.17 2.27
CA ARG A 99 18.44 -4.47 2.27
C ARG A 99 17.02 -4.34 1.71
N PRO A 100 16.56 -5.34 0.94
CA PRO A 100 15.19 -5.36 0.44
C PRO A 100 14.20 -5.48 1.61
N HIS A 101 13.44 -4.41 1.84
CA HIS A 101 12.40 -4.33 2.85
C HIS A 101 11.10 -3.81 2.24
N THR A 102 9.98 -4.35 2.72
CA THR A 102 8.64 -3.84 2.38
C THR A 102 8.36 -2.57 3.17
N GLN A 103 8.05 -1.48 2.50
CA GLN A 103 7.68 -0.21 3.12
C GLN A 103 6.21 0.10 2.86
N HIS A 104 5.52 0.57 3.90
CA HIS A 104 4.23 1.24 3.75
C HIS A 104 4.50 2.72 3.46
N LEU A 105 4.02 3.22 2.33
CA LEU A 105 4.23 4.60 1.91
C LEU A 105 2.90 5.34 1.89
N THR A 106 2.84 6.44 2.63
CA THR A 106 1.73 7.41 2.62
C THR A 106 2.22 8.71 2.03
N ILE A 107 1.75 9.05 0.83
CA ILE A 107 2.23 10.20 0.08
C ILE A 107 1.09 11.20 -0.08
N PRO A 108 1.26 12.45 0.39
CA PRO A 108 0.25 13.49 0.19
C PRO A 108 0.14 13.85 -1.28
N LEU A 109 -1.09 13.96 -1.77
CA LEU A 109 -1.36 14.36 -3.13
C LEU A 109 -1.27 15.89 -3.25
N PRO A 110 -0.49 16.45 -4.21
CA PRO A 110 -0.34 17.89 -4.35
C PRO A 110 -1.65 18.53 -4.83
N GLU A 111 -1.91 19.80 -4.49
CA GLU A 111 -3.14 20.51 -4.88
C GLU A 111 -3.42 20.49 -6.40
N ALA A 112 -2.37 20.39 -7.21
CA ALA A 112 -2.49 20.24 -8.66
C ALA A 112 -3.26 18.97 -9.08
N THR A 113 -3.23 17.87 -8.31
CA THR A 113 -4.02 16.66 -8.62
C THR A 113 -5.52 16.89 -8.44
N LYS A 114 -5.91 17.88 -7.63
CA LYS A 114 -7.30 18.24 -7.32
C LYS A 114 -7.89 19.22 -8.34
N SER A 115 -7.06 19.76 -9.23
CA SER A 115 -7.47 20.76 -10.22
C SER A 115 -8.34 20.19 -11.36
N SER A 116 -8.41 18.87 -11.48
CA SER A 116 -9.22 18.15 -12.47
C SER A 116 -10.12 17.11 -11.80
N ASN A 117 -11.26 16.83 -12.41
CA ASN A 117 -12.13 15.70 -12.05
C ASN A 117 -11.71 14.38 -12.73
N ALA A 118 -10.70 14.44 -13.60
CA ALA A 118 -10.13 13.31 -14.33
C ALA A 118 -8.60 13.34 -14.18
N THR A 119 -8.11 12.80 -13.07
CA THR A 119 -6.69 12.71 -12.75
C THR A 119 -6.27 11.24 -12.73
N ARG A 120 -5.16 10.91 -13.38
CA ARG A 120 -4.55 9.56 -13.33
C ARG A 120 -3.21 9.60 -12.64
N LEU A 121 -2.88 8.52 -11.96
CA LEU A 121 -1.58 8.30 -11.34
C LEU A 121 -0.80 7.27 -12.16
N ARG A 122 0.52 7.42 -12.22
CA ARG A 122 1.41 6.35 -12.66
C ARG A 122 2.59 6.12 -11.73
N TRP A 123 2.93 4.86 -11.58
CA TRP A 123 4.22 4.41 -11.09
C TRP A 123 5.05 4.01 -12.30
N TRP A 124 6.21 4.63 -12.49
CA TRP A 124 7.04 4.40 -13.67
C TRP A 124 8.50 4.33 -13.29
N GLN A 125 9.17 3.26 -13.73
CA GLN A 125 10.61 3.14 -13.61
C GLN A 125 11.26 3.51 -14.95
N PRO A 126 11.99 4.62 -15.04
CA PRO A 126 12.70 4.99 -16.25
C PRO A 126 13.84 4.00 -16.53
N SER A 127 14.17 3.79 -17.80
CA SER A 127 15.38 3.09 -18.21
C SER A 127 15.85 3.64 -19.54
N ARG A 128 17.18 3.75 -19.70
CA ARG A 128 17.79 4.29 -20.92
C ARG A 128 17.76 3.30 -22.09
N ASN A 129 17.85 2.02 -21.79
CA ASN A 129 17.97 0.92 -22.76
C ASN A 129 16.91 -0.17 -22.55
N GLY A 130 15.96 0.04 -21.63
CA GLY A 130 14.96 -0.95 -21.25
C GLY A 130 15.55 -2.10 -20.42
N THR A 131 16.76 -1.96 -19.87
CA THR A 131 17.31 -2.91 -18.91
C THR A 131 17.16 -2.41 -17.49
N PHE A 132 16.84 -3.32 -16.58
CA PHE A 132 16.68 -3.10 -15.16
C PHE A 132 17.37 -4.24 -14.40
N ASN A 133 18.06 -3.88 -13.32
CA ASN A 133 18.79 -4.82 -12.48
C ASN A 133 17.95 -5.28 -11.27
N THR A 134 17.10 -4.40 -10.77
CA THR A 134 16.35 -4.63 -9.53
C THR A 134 14.86 -4.77 -9.83
N PRO A 135 14.23 -5.90 -9.50
CA PRO A 135 12.78 -6.01 -9.51
C PRO A 135 12.17 -5.24 -8.35
N TRP A 136 10.96 -4.73 -8.52
CA TRP A 136 10.17 -4.14 -7.44
C TRP A 136 8.75 -4.69 -7.46
N ALA A 137 8.08 -4.62 -6.32
CA ALA A 137 6.70 -5.08 -6.21
C ALA A 137 5.87 -4.05 -5.47
N ILE A 138 4.62 -3.89 -5.92
CA ILE A 138 3.63 -2.98 -5.32
C ILE A 138 2.37 -3.77 -4.97
N ASP A 139 1.77 -3.41 -3.85
CA ASP A 139 0.54 -4.03 -3.37
C ASP A 139 -0.34 -3.04 -2.60
N GLN A 140 -1.64 -3.35 -2.51
CA GLN A 140 -2.64 -2.62 -1.71
C GLN A 140 -2.67 -1.10 -1.95
N ILE A 141 -2.75 -0.69 -3.21
CA ILE A 141 -2.88 0.72 -3.58
C ILE A 141 -4.25 1.25 -3.14
N HIS A 142 -4.24 2.28 -2.31
CA HIS A 142 -5.40 2.97 -1.80
C HIS A 142 -5.25 4.48 -1.94
N ILE A 143 -6.36 5.18 -2.21
CA ILE A 143 -6.39 6.63 -2.32
C ILE A 143 -7.51 7.11 -1.40
N SER A 144 -7.14 7.82 -0.34
CA SER A 144 -8.08 8.32 0.65
C SER A 144 -8.41 9.79 0.43
N SER A 145 -9.62 10.16 0.85
CA SER A 145 -10.09 11.53 0.89
C SER A 145 -9.83 12.15 2.25
N THR A 146 -9.29 13.37 2.27
CA THR A 146 -9.13 14.18 3.48
C THR A 146 -10.46 14.69 4.06
N LEU A 147 -11.57 14.50 3.34
CA LEU A 147 -12.88 15.08 3.68
C LEU A 147 -13.83 14.16 4.43
N PHE A 148 -13.47 12.89 4.69
CA PHE A 148 -14.34 12.05 5.51
C PHE A 148 -14.13 12.39 6.99
N GLY A 149 -15.10 13.15 7.50
CA GLY A 149 -15.30 13.33 8.93
C GLY A 149 -15.30 11.98 9.62
N LEU A 150 -14.59 11.96 10.75
CA LEU A 150 -14.43 10.84 11.67
C LEU A 150 -15.61 9.86 11.59
N PRO A 151 -15.43 8.61 11.11
CA PRO A 151 -16.16 7.55 11.78
C PRO A 151 -15.65 7.61 13.21
N SER A 152 -16.47 8.09 14.14
CA SER A 152 -16.27 7.69 15.52
C SER A 152 -16.16 6.17 15.47
N PHE A 153 -15.01 5.60 15.89
CA PHE A 153 -14.77 4.16 16.00
C PHE A 153 -15.62 3.58 17.15
N ASN A 154 -16.92 3.88 17.12
CA ASN A 154 -17.95 3.40 18.01
C ASN A 154 -18.66 2.19 17.39
N SER A 155 -18.19 1.73 16.23
CA SER A 155 -18.75 0.59 15.50
C SER A 155 -18.00 -0.69 15.84
N GLU A 156 -18.71 -1.82 15.81
CA GLU A 156 -18.10 -3.14 15.92
C GLU A 156 -17.06 -3.37 14.82
N PRO A 157 -16.07 -4.26 14.99
CA PRO A 157 -14.99 -4.51 14.04
C PRO A 157 -15.44 -4.79 12.60
N ASP A 158 -16.65 -5.32 12.43
CA ASP A 158 -17.29 -5.63 11.14
C ASP A 158 -17.73 -4.38 10.38
N ASN A 159 -17.92 -3.27 11.08
CA ASN A 159 -18.45 -2.00 10.57
C ASN A 159 -17.39 -0.87 10.67
N ILE A 160 -16.12 -1.28 10.69
CA ILE A 160 -14.96 -0.41 10.50
C ILE A 160 -14.39 -0.69 9.10
N ASP A 161 -14.28 0.36 8.28
CA ASP A 161 -13.57 0.32 7.00
C ASP A 161 -12.06 0.27 7.25
N TRP A 162 -11.56 -0.87 7.71
CA TRP A 162 -10.13 -1.12 7.84
C TRP A 162 -9.46 -0.96 6.48
N LEU A 163 -8.42 -0.12 6.41
CA LEU A 163 -7.62 0.05 5.21
C LEU A 163 -6.95 -1.29 4.86
N LEU A 164 -6.36 -1.93 5.88
CA LEU A 164 -5.65 -3.20 5.78
C LEU A 164 -5.91 -4.02 7.04
N ARG A 165 -5.98 -5.34 6.89
CA ARG A 165 -6.06 -6.27 8.02
C ARG A 165 -5.46 -7.67 7.73
N PRO A 166 -4.25 -7.76 7.13
CA PRO A 166 -3.65 -9.06 6.80
C PRO A 166 -3.41 -9.90 8.06
N GLY A 167 -3.53 -11.22 7.89
CA GLY A 167 -3.39 -12.18 8.98
C GLY A 167 -4.52 -12.15 10.00
N SER A 168 -5.59 -11.38 9.75
CA SER A 168 -6.77 -11.29 10.60
C SER A 168 -7.99 -11.97 10.01
N THR A 169 -8.86 -12.47 10.88
CA THR A 169 -10.21 -12.94 10.56
C THR A 169 -11.20 -12.35 11.56
N LEU A 170 -12.34 -11.89 11.07
CA LEU A 170 -13.44 -11.42 11.91
C LEU A 170 -14.20 -12.63 12.45
N MET A 171 -14.13 -12.85 13.76
CA MET A 171 -14.87 -13.93 14.43
C MET A 171 -15.02 -13.70 15.94
N GLU A 172 -15.96 -14.42 16.54
CA GLU A 172 -16.07 -14.55 18.00
C GLU A 172 -14.92 -15.43 18.52
N VAL A 173 -14.08 -14.89 19.41
CA VAL A 173 -12.96 -15.59 20.03
C VAL A 173 -12.78 -15.13 21.48
N CYS A 174 -12.02 -15.85 22.29
CA CYS A 174 -11.69 -15.46 23.67
C CYS A 174 -12.92 -15.40 24.60
N GLY A 175 -13.99 -16.12 24.27
CA GLY A 175 -15.21 -16.19 25.09
C GLY A 175 -16.08 -14.94 25.05
N VAL A 176 -15.85 -14.02 24.10
CA VAL A 176 -16.75 -12.89 23.86
C VAL A 176 -17.88 -13.29 22.91
N ASN A 177 -19.04 -12.64 23.04
CA ASN A 177 -20.23 -12.86 22.24
C ASN A 177 -20.44 -11.77 21.16
N TYR A 178 -19.36 -11.11 20.77
CA TYR A 178 -19.33 -10.08 19.73
C TYR A 178 -18.18 -10.38 18.77
N THR A 179 -18.30 -9.96 17.51
CA THR A 179 -17.26 -10.20 16.51
C THR A 179 -16.01 -9.41 16.87
N SER A 180 -14.85 -10.06 16.79
CA SER A 180 -13.56 -9.44 17.08
C SER A 180 -12.55 -9.73 15.98
N LEU A 181 -11.57 -8.84 15.85
CA LEU A 181 -10.47 -8.99 14.90
C LEU A 181 -9.44 -9.98 15.46
N GLN A 182 -9.50 -11.25 15.04
CA GLN A 182 -8.58 -12.28 15.51
C GLN A 182 -7.36 -12.37 14.59
N PHE A 183 -6.16 -12.23 15.16
CA PHE A 183 -4.90 -12.52 14.47
C PHE A 183 -4.39 -13.91 14.84
N ASN A 184 -4.68 -14.90 14.00
CA ASN A 184 -4.27 -16.29 14.23
C ASN A 184 -3.34 -16.85 13.13
N SER A 185 -3.07 -16.08 12.07
CA SER A 185 -2.28 -16.56 10.94
C SER A 185 -0.85 -16.89 11.37
N ASN A 186 -0.39 -18.12 11.14
CA ASN A 186 0.98 -18.54 11.46
C ASN A 186 2.01 -18.03 10.45
N ASP A 187 1.56 -17.58 9.28
CA ASP A 187 2.42 -17.08 8.22
C ASP A 187 2.10 -15.61 7.93
N GLY A 188 3.14 -14.79 7.93
CA GLY A 188 3.10 -13.41 7.46
C GLY A 188 2.70 -12.34 8.48
N LEU A 189 2.36 -11.16 7.95
CA LEU A 189 2.14 -9.95 8.74
C LEU A 189 0.78 -10.00 9.47
N ARG A 190 0.79 -9.62 10.75
CA ARG A 190 -0.42 -9.44 11.59
C ARG A 190 -0.54 -7.97 11.92
N ILE A 191 -1.23 -7.22 11.07
CA ILE A 191 -1.43 -5.79 11.24
C ILE A 191 -2.88 -5.45 10.91
N ALA A 192 -3.41 -4.41 11.54
CA ALA A 192 -4.60 -3.74 11.06
C ALA A 192 -4.38 -2.23 11.06
N GLU A 193 -4.79 -1.60 9.97
CA GLU A 193 -4.57 -0.18 9.73
C GLU A 193 -5.91 0.51 9.49
N THR A 194 -6.11 1.63 10.18
CA THR A 194 -7.26 2.50 10.00
C THR A 194 -7.00 3.46 8.83
N PRO A 195 -8.05 3.96 8.15
CA PRO A 195 -7.91 5.14 7.30
C PRO A 195 -7.39 6.36 8.09
N ASP A 196 -7.02 7.43 7.40
CA ASP A 196 -6.61 8.67 8.05
C ASP A 196 -7.72 9.26 8.93
N ILE A 197 -7.36 9.64 10.16
CA ILE A 197 -8.27 10.18 11.17
C ILE A 197 -7.76 11.58 11.55
N LYS A 198 -8.64 12.59 11.50
CA LYS A 198 -8.30 13.93 11.99
C LYS A 198 -8.31 13.96 13.52
N ILE A 199 -7.14 14.00 14.15
CA ILE A 199 -7.00 14.16 15.59
C ILE A 199 -7.25 15.63 15.96
N VAL A 200 -8.17 15.87 16.89
CA VAL A 200 -8.50 17.19 17.45
C VAL A 200 -8.36 17.17 18.97
N ASP A 201 -8.44 18.33 19.63
CA ASP A 201 -8.43 18.40 21.09
C ASP A 201 -9.51 17.46 21.68
N GLN A 202 -9.14 16.73 22.75
CA GLN A 202 -9.96 15.69 23.39
C GLN A 202 -10.16 14.39 22.60
N SER A 203 -9.45 14.19 21.49
CA SER A 203 -9.43 12.89 20.80
C SER A 203 -8.68 11.85 21.64
N PHE A 204 -9.26 10.65 21.79
CA PHE A 204 -8.61 9.51 22.44
C PHE A 204 -8.89 8.22 21.66
N ILE A 205 -8.02 7.24 21.83
CA ILE A 205 -8.17 5.90 21.25
C ILE A 205 -8.54 4.95 22.40
N GLN A 206 -9.61 4.17 22.22
CA GLN A 206 -10.02 3.13 23.16
C GLN A 206 -10.28 1.83 22.40
N PHE A 207 -9.71 0.73 22.88
CA PHE A 207 -9.93 -0.60 22.35
C PHE A 207 -9.80 -1.65 23.46
N THR A 208 -10.37 -2.82 23.23
CA THR A 208 -10.18 -4.00 24.07
C THR A 208 -9.27 -4.97 23.33
N ILE A 209 -8.19 -5.41 23.98
CA ILE A 209 -7.27 -6.41 23.43
C ILE A 209 -7.23 -7.63 24.34
N SER A 210 -7.22 -8.81 23.74
CA SER A 210 -6.95 -10.08 24.43
C SER A 210 -5.80 -10.79 23.74
N LEU A 211 -4.82 -11.22 24.54
CA LEU A 211 -3.63 -11.92 24.07
C LEU A 211 -3.67 -13.35 24.64
N GLY A 212 -3.40 -14.35 23.81
CA GLY A 212 -3.31 -15.74 24.27
C GLY A 212 -4.66 -16.39 24.60
N CYS A 213 -5.65 -16.28 23.70
CA CYS A 213 -6.98 -16.87 23.88
C CYS A 213 -7.05 -18.41 23.79
N LYS A 214 -5.88 -19.06 23.63
CA LYS A 214 -5.66 -20.49 23.86
C LYS A 214 -4.62 -20.60 24.97
N GLU A 215 -4.81 -21.49 25.92
CA GLU A 215 -3.83 -21.76 26.97
C GLU A 215 -2.48 -22.17 26.37
N VAL A 216 -1.52 -21.24 26.29
CA VAL A 216 -0.09 -21.57 26.24
C VAL A 216 0.71 -20.45 26.90
N GLY A 217 1.42 -20.79 27.98
CA GLY A 217 2.19 -19.88 28.83
C GLY A 217 3.50 -19.39 28.22
N THR A 218 3.43 -18.66 27.11
CA THR A 218 4.57 -17.94 26.53
C THR A 218 4.32 -16.44 26.56
N CYS A 219 5.14 -15.68 27.30
CA CYS A 219 5.20 -14.23 27.16
C CYS A 219 5.79 -13.87 25.80
N PHE A 220 5.15 -12.94 25.09
CA PHE A 220 5.71 -12.31 23.89
C PHE A 220 6.50 -11.07 24.32
N GLY A 221 7.77 -10.99 23.93
CA GLY A 221 8.69 -9.89 24.22
C GLY A 221 9.54 -9.56 23.00
#